data_AF-A0A0E0AI77-F1
#
_entry.id   AF-A0A0E0AI77-F1
#
_cell.length_a   1.000
_cell.length_b   1.000
_cell.length_c   1.000
_cell.angle_alpha   90.00
_cell.angle_beta   90.00
_cell.angle_gamma   90.00
#
_symmetry.space_group_name_H-M   'P 1'
#
loop_
_entity.id
_entity.type
_entity.pdbx_description
1 polymer ?
#
loop_
_entity_poly.entity_id
_entity_poly.type
_entity_poly.pdbx_seq_one_letter_code
_entity_poly.pdbx_strand_id
1 'polypeptide(L)'
;MVYAIPLIISLLQILIPVEYCDTFILIVLDQDTRTLYVLDPTPIDPIYENNPNARYVKQLLCIAEYLAKAMAKVCPGSRWNEDINLWRQIFLSNVPIQSR
;
A
#
# COMPACT_ATOMS: atom_id res chain seq x y z
N MET A 1 20.92 -19.31 -15.82
CA MET A 1 20.58 -18.55 -14.59
C MET A 1 19.94 -17.22 -14.98
N VAL A 2 18.64 -17.16 -15.30
CA VAL A 2 17.94 -15.88 -15.60
C VAL A 2 16.53 -15.81 -14.97
N TYR A 3 16.05 -16.87 -14.33
CA TYR A 3 14.69 -16.89 -13.74
C TYR A 3 14.60 -16.37 -12.30
N ALA A 4 15.72 -16.07 -11.63
CA ALA A 4 15.71 -15.62 -10.24
C ALA A 4 15.40 -14.12 -10.09
N ILE A 5 15.72 -13.28 -11.09
CA ILE A 5 15.60 -11.83 -11.00
C ILE A 5 14.13 -11.35 -11.02
N PRO A 6 13.23 -11.87 -11.88
CA PRO A 6 11.82 -11.48 -11.84
C PRO A 6 11.12 -11.97 -10.56
N LEU A 7 11.54 -13.14 -10.05
CA LEU A 7 10.93 -13.75 -8.86
C LEU A 7 11.28 -12.97 -7.58
N ILE A 8 12.51 -12.47 -7.47
CA ILE A 8 12.95 -11.61 -6.34
C ILE A 8 12.16 -10.29 -6.33
N ILE A 9 11.91 -9.67 -7.49
CA ILE A 9 11.13 -8.42 -7.58
C ILE A 9 9.69 -8.62 -7.06
N SER A 10 9.09 -9.80 -7.23
CA SER A 10 7.74 -10.09 -6.73
C SER A 10 7.64 -10.35 -5.22
N LEU A 11 8.75 -10.64 -4.53
CA LEU A 11 8.77 -10.93 -3.09
C LEU A 11 8.84 -9.67 -2.21
N LEU A 12 9.03 -8.50 -2.82
CA LEU A 12 9.30 -7.24 -2.13
C LEU A 12 8.08 -6.30 -2.14
N GLN A 13 6.94 -6.78 -2.65
CA GLN A 13 5.69 -6.06 -2.67
C GLN A 13 4.56 -6.80 -1.94
N ILE A 14 3.79 -6.09 -1.12
CA ILE A 14 2.53 -6.58 -0.54
C ILE A 14 1.38 -5.78 -1.16
N LEU A 15 0.41 -6.50 -1.71
CA LEU A 15 -0.80 -5.96 -2.33
C LEU A 15 -1.98 -6.19 -1.39
N ILE A 16 -2.61 -5.11 -0.92
CA ILE A 16 -3.72 -5.16 0.03
C ILE A 16 -4.95 -4.51 -0.63
N PRO A 17 -5.91 -5.30 -1.14
CA PRO A 17 -7.19 -4.74 -1.56
C PRO A 17 -7.97 -4.30 -0.32
N VAL A 18 -8.50 -3.08 -0.34
CA VAL A 18 -9.28 -2.51 0.75
C VAL A 18 -10.60 -2.02 0.19
N GLU A 19 -11.70 -2.49 0.76
CA GLU A 19 -13.02 -1.95 0.48
C GLU A 19 -13.16 -0.57 1.14
N TYR A 20 -13.62 0.41 0.40
CA TYR A 20 -13.82 1.78 0.86
C TYR A 20 -14.99 2.40 0.11
N CYS A 21 -16.05 2.79 0.82
CA CYS A 21 -17.24 3.44 0.23
C CYS A 21 -17.79 2.68 -1.01
N ASP A 22 -18.04 1.37 -0.86
CA ASP A 22 -18.57 0.47 -1.89
C ASP A 22 -17.69 0.32 -3.15
N THR A 23 -16.44 0.78 -3.10
CA THR A 23 -15.41 0.53 -4.11
C THR A 23 -14.20 -0.16 -3.49
N PHE A 24 -13.28 -0.63 -4.34
CA PHE A 24 -12.00 -1.18 -3.91
C PHE A 24 -10.88 -0.22 -4.26
N ILE A 25 -10.07 0.10 -3.26
CA ILE A 25 -8.76 0.72 -3.43
C ILE A 25 -7.69 -0.35 -3.28
N LEU A 26 -6.54 -0.16 -3.93
CA LEU A 26 -5.39 -1.05 -3.78
C LEU A 26 -4.26 -0.32 -3.06
N ILE A 27 -3.88 -0.84 -1.90
CA ILE A 27 -2.68 -0.40 -1.19
C ILE A 27 -1.52 -1.29 -1.63
N VAL A 28 -0.44 -0.68 -2.11
CA VAL A 28 0.78 -1.39 -2.49
C VAL A 28 1.90 -0.94 -1.57
N LEU A 29 2.50 -1.89 -0.86
CA LEU A 29 3.70 -1.66 -0.06
C LEU A 29 4.89 -2.18 -0.85
N ASP A 30 5.83 -1.31 -1.17
CA ASP A 30 7.06 -1.64 -1.88
C ASP A 30 8.24 -1.50 -0.89
N GLN A 31 8.77 -2.66 -0.47
CA GLN A 31 9.82 -2.73 0.54
C GLN A 31 11.17 -2.22 0.03
N ASP A 32 11.45 -2.36 -1.27
CA ASP A 32 12.73 -1.97 -1.86
C ASP A 32 12.91 -0.47 -1.86
N THR A 33 11.87 0.24 -2.29
CA THR A 33 11.85 1.70 -2.36
C THR A 33 11.36 2.34 -1.07
N ARG A 34 10.85 1.55 -0.11
CA ARG A 34 10.15 2.00 1.09
C ARG A 34 9.05 2.99 0.71
N THR A 35 8.18 2.54 -0.19
CA THR A 35 7.07 3.33 -0.73
C THR A 35 5.74 2.65 -0.47
N LEU A 36 4.78 3.42 0.03
CA LEU A 36 3.38 3.05 0.14
C LEU A 36 2.62 3.76 -0.98
N TYR A 37 1.97 3.00 -1.85
CA TYR A 37 1.08 3.52 -2.88
C TYR A 37 -0.38 3.30 -2.46
N VAL A 38 -1.21 4.32 -2.69
CA VAL A 38 -2.66 4.21 -2.62
C VAL A 38 -3.20 4.40 -4.03
N LEU A 39 -3.72 3.33 -4.61
CA LEU A 39 -4.36 3.33 -5.93
C LEU A 39 -5.87 3.38 -5.72
N ASP A 40 -6.45 4.57 -5.88
CA ASP A 40 -7.90 4.77 -5.79
C ASP A 40 -8.44 5.07 -7.20
N PRO A 41 -9.36 4.23 -7.73
CA PRO A 41 -10.01 4.51 -9.00
C PRO A 41 -10.97 5.70 -8.94
N THR A 42 -11.41 6.09 -7.74
CA THR A 42 -12.31 7.21 -7.52
C THR A 42 -11.58 8.54 -7.73
N PRO A 43 -12.24 9.55 -8.31
CA PRO A 43 -11.74 10.91 -8.29
C PRO A 43 -11.44 11.38 -6.87
N ILE A 44 -10.41 12.22 -6.74
CA ILE A 44 -10.10 12.85 -5.46
C ILE A 44 -11.18 13.89 -5.15
N ASP A 45 -11.76 13.82 -3.96
CA ASP A 45 -12.64 14.88 -3.47
C ASP A 45 -11.79 16.16 -3.28
N PRO A 46 -12.22 17.33 -3.77
CA PRO A 46 -11.52 18.60 -3.60
C PRO A 46 -11.10 18.90 -2.16
N ILE A 47 -11.84 18.44 -1.15
CA ILE A 47 -11.47 18.65 0.27
C ILE A 47 -10.11 18.00 0.62
N TYR A 48 -9.66 17.01 -0.14
CA TYR A 48 -8.41 16.29 0.06
C TYR A 48 -7.31 16.67 -0.93
N GLU A 49 -7.54 17.61 -1.85
CA GLU A 49 -6.56 17.95 -2.90
C GLU A 49 -5.21 18.40 -2.31
N ASN A 50 -5.25 19.19 -1.24
CA ASN A 50 -4.06 19.66 -0.54
C ASN A 50 -3.45 18.64 0.44
N ASN A 51 -4.24 17.65 0.87
CA ASN A 51 -3.80 16.60 1.78
C ASN A 51 -4.52 15.27 1.52
N PRO A 52 -4.09 14.52 0.48
CA PRO A 52 -4.72 13.25 0.09
C PRO A 52 -4.68 12.20 1.21
N ASN A 53 -3.67 12.25 2.08
CA ASN A 53 -3.52 11.31 3.20
C ASN A 53 -4.71 11.36 4.17
N ALA A 54 -5.30 12.55 4.39
CA ALA A 54 -6.43 12.72 5.31
C ALA A 54 -7.63 11.81 4.96
N ARG A 55 -7.79 11.43 3.69
CA ARG A 55 -8.84 10.50 3.25
C ARG A 55 -8.63 9.07 3.72
N TYR A 56 -7.38 8.62 3.80
CA TYR A 56 -7.02 7.21 4.00
C TYR A 56 -6.39 6.91 5.37
N VAL A 57 -6.22 7.93 6.22
CA VAL A 57 -5.50 7.83 7.50
C VAL A 57 -5.98 6.67 8.38
N LYS A 58 -7.29 6.39 8.44
CA LYS A 58 -7.84 5.31 9.27
C LYS A 58 -7.39 3.93 8.75
N GLN A 59 -7.43 3.73 7.44
CA GLN A 59 -7.02 2.48 6.81
C GLN A 59 -5.51 2.29 6.91
N LEU A 60 -4.72 3.35 6.69
CA LEU A 60 -3.26 3.29 6.78
C LEU A 60 -2.80 2.97 8.21
N LEU A 61 -3.39 3.59 9.24
CA LEU A 61 -3.10 3.27 10.63
C LEU A 61 -3.42 1.82 10.97
N CYS A 62 -4.58 1.33 10.51
CA CYS A 62 -5.00 -0.06 10.71
C CYS A 62 -4.01 -1.04 10.06
N ILE A 63 -3.64 -0.79 8.80
CA ILE A 63 -2.69 -1.64 8.07
C ILE A 63 -1.33 -1.61 8.76
N ALA A 64 -0.82 -0.44 9.15
CA ALA A 64 0.48 -0.31 9.81
C ALA A 64 0.53 -1.12 11.11
N GLU A 65 -0.51 -1.02 11.93
CA GLU A 65 -0.60 -1.73 13.21
C GLU A 65 -0.63 -3.26 13.02
N TYR A 66 -1.53 -3.76 12.17
CA TYR A 66 -1.73 -5.21 12.01
C TYR A 66 -0.63 -5.86 11.18
N LEU A 67 -0.09 -5.19 10.17
CA LEU A 67 1.04 -5.71 9.39
C LEU A 67 2.26 -5.88 10.29
N ALA A 68 2.64 -4.87 11.07
CA ALA A 68 3.80 -4.97 11.97
C ALA A 68 3.63 -6.13 12.98
N LYS A 69 2.44 -6.29 13.57
CA LYS A 69 2.14 -7.41 14.48
C LYS A 69 2.21 -8.77 13.79
N ALA A 70 1.74 -8.89 12.55
CA ALA A 70 1.79 -10.13 11.78
C ALA A 70 3.23 -10.49 11.40
N MET A 71 3.98 -9.51 10.90
CA MET A 71 5.35 -9.72 10.41
C MET A 71 6.32 -9.98 11.56
N ALA A 72 6.08 -9.43 12.75
CA ALA A 72 6.87 -9.73 13.94
C ALA A 72 6.79 -11.22 14.34
N LYS A 73 5.68 -11.90 14.02
CA LYS A 73 5.50 -13.34 14.27
C LYS A 73 6.04 -14.21 13.14
N VAL A 74 5.81 -13.81 11.88
CA VAL A 74 6.13 -14.63 10.71
C VAL A 74 7.61 -14.49 10.31
N CYS A 75 8.15 -13.29 10.37
CA CYS A 75 9.52 -12.97 9.94
C CYS A 75 10.16 -11.90 10.83
N PRO A 76 10.52 -12.25 12.08
CA PRO A 76 11.21 -11.33 12.98
C PRO A 76 12.52 -10.84 12.36
N GLY A 77 12.79 -9.54 12.44
CA GLY A 77 13.98 -8.90 11.84
C GLY A 77 13.86 -8.54 10.35
N SER A 78 12.76 -8.90 9.68
CA SER A 78 12.45 -8.40 8.34
C SER A 78 12.18 -6.90 8.34
N ARG A 79 12.45 -6.20 7.23
CA ARG A 79 12.06 -4.78 7.04
C ARG A 79 10.54 -4.59 6.99
N TRP A 80 9.79 -5.65 6.77
CA TRP A 80 8.32 -5.62 6.91
C TRP A 80 7.84 -5.32 8.34
N ASN A 81 8.73 -5.34 9.33
CA ASN A 81 8.43 -4.92 10.71
C ASN A 81 8.58 -3.40 10.93
N GLU A 82 9.07 -2.67 9.94
CA GLU A 82 9.15 -1.21 10.01
C GLU A 82 7.76 -0.57 10.04
N ASP A 83 7.66 0.61 10.65
CA ASP A 83 6.45 1.42 10.56
C ASP A 83 6.29 1.98 9.15
N ILE A 84 5.33 1.44 8.39
CA ILE A 84 5.03 1.85 7.02
C ILE A 84 4.52 3.29 6.94
N ASN A 85 4.08 3.91 8.05
CA ASN A 85 3.72 5.33 8.04
C ASN A 85 4.94 6.23 7.78
N LEU A 86 6.15 5.73 8.06
CA LEU A 86 7.41 6.43 7.80
C LEU A 86 7.90 6.25 6.36
N TRP A 87 7.24 5.41 5.57
CA TRP A 87 7.58 5.18 4.17
C TRP A 87 7.08 6.35 3.31
N ARG A 88 7.68 6.51 2.13
CA ARG A 88 7.22 7.52 1.17
C ARG A 88 5.79 7.18 0.74
N GLN A 89 4.86 8.12 0.87
CA GLN A 89 3.46 7.90 0.49
C GLN A 89 3.17 8.53 -0.87
N ILE A 90 2.59 7.75 -1.79
CA ILE A 90 2.19 8.19 -3.13
C ILE A 90 0.71 7.86 -3.33
N PHE A 91 -0.10 8.89 -3.56
CA PHE A 91 -1.53 8.75 -3.81
C PHE A 91 -1.81 8.93 -5.29
N LEU A 92 -2.39 7.91 -5.91
CA LEU A 92 -2.77 7.90 -7.32
C LEU A 92 -4.29 7.78 -7.38
N SER A 93 -4.93 8.85 -7.81
CA SER A 93 -6.37 8.90 -8.06
C SER A 93 -6.67 8.68 -9.55
N ASN A 94 -7.93 8.39 -9.88
CA ASN A 94 -8.40 8.16 -11.25
C ASN A 94 -7.65 7.01 -11.96
N VAL A 95 -7.24 5.99 -11.19
CA VAL A 95 -6.59 4.81 -11.76
C VAL A 95 -7.60 4.07 -12.66
N PRO A 96 -7.29 3.81 -13.94
CA PRO A 96 -8.24 3.19 -14.85
C PRO A 96 -8.53 1.75 -14.43
N ILE A 97 -9.81 1.45 -14.21
CA ILE A 97 -10.28 0.08 -14.04
C ILE A 97 -10.60 -0.48 -15.43
N GLN A 98 -9.91 -1.54 -15.83
CA GLN A 98 -10.32 -2.30 -17.01
C GLN A 98 -11.51 -3.20 -16.64
N SER A 99 -12.67 -2.94 -17.24
CA SER A 99 -13.79 -3.88 -17.21
C SER A 99 -13.40 -5.16 -17.94
N ARG A 100 -13.50 -6.31 -17.27
CA ARG A 100 -13.29 -7.62 -17.88
C ARG A 100 -14.42 -8.00 -18.83
#